data_AF-A0A7C6T4S0-F1
#
_entry.id   AF-A0A7C6T4S0-F1
#
_cell.length_a   1.000
_cell.length_b   1.000
_cell.length_c   1.000
_cell.angle_alpha   90.00
_cell.angle_beta   90.00
_cell.angle_gamma   90.00
#
_symmetry.space_group_name_H-M   'P 1'
#
loop_
_entity.id
_entity.type
_entity.pdbx_description
1 polymer ?
#
loop_
_entity_poly.entity_id
_entity_poly.type
_entity_poly.pdbx_seq_one_letter_code
_entity_poly.pdbx_strand_id
1 'polypeptide(L)'
;MSMKRLAFAALILTALLLLSSCAGKEMMKYEEMPGGRRDRTREDAPKTVESKDIERFECEFTYGKRDREGYTYCSFKLERTEDGASCRMTGYDDLHIVFDLDFQLRRQALKELQKVVEEHDLARYNGRDRFTSGLPEMLGTSLL
;
A
#
# COMPACT_ATOMS: atom_id res chain seq x y z
N MET A 1 -40.20 -19.98 -9.25
CA MET A 1 -39.57 -19.09 -8.24
C MET A 1 -40.35 -17.78 -8.21
N SER A 2 -40.63 -17.17 -7.04
CA SER A 2 -41.42 -15.92 -6.99
C SER A 2 -40.67 -14.76 -7.67
N MET A 3 -41.41 -13.91 -8.39
CA MET A 3 -40.88 -12.76 -9.13
C MET A 3 -40.08 -11.80 -8.22
N LYS A 4 -40.48 -11.68 -6.94
CA LYS A 4 -39.74 -10.91 -5.92
C LYS A 4 -38.36 -11.50 -5.59
N ARG A 5 -38.20 -12.84 -5.61
CA ARG A 5 -36.90 -13.51 -5.39
C ARG A 5 -35.97 -13.36 -6.59
N LEU A 6 -36.52 -13.33 -7.81
CA LEU A 6 -35.78 -13.05 -9.05
C LEU A 6 -35.22 -11.61 -9.06
N ALA A 7 -36.06 -10.62 -8.73
CA ALA A 7 -35.62 -9.22 -8.63
C ALA A 7 -34.53 -9.02 -7.57
N PHE A 8 -34.66 -9.67 -6.40
CA PHE A 8 -33.67 -9.58 -5.32
C PHE A 8 -32.33 -10.23 -5.70
N ALA A 9 -32.36 -11.40 -6.35
CA ALA A 9 -31.16 -12.06 -6.84
C ALA A 9 -30.43 -11.24 -7.93
N ALA A 10 -31.18 -10.62 -8.84
CA ALA A 10 -30.62 -9.74 -9.86
C ALA A 10 -29.91 -8.51 -9.24
N LEU A 11 -30.50 -7.91 -8.20
CA LEU A 11 -29.93 -6.76 -7.49
C LEU A 11 -28.61 -7.10 -6.77
N ILE A 12 -28.53 -8.28 -6.14
CA ILE A 12 -27.29 -8.77 -5.52
C ILE A 12 -26.21 -9.01 -6.59
N LEU A 13 -26.59 -9.58 -7.74
CA LEU A 13 -25.65 -9.86 -8.83
C LEU A 13 -25.07 -8.56 -9.42
N THR A 14 -25.89 -7.51 -9.63
CA THR A 14 -25.37 -6.21 -10.06
C THR A 14 -24.49 -5.54 -9.01
N ALA A 15 -24.82 -5.64 -7.72
CA ALA A 15 -23.95 -5.13 -6.65
C ALA A 15 -22.58 -5.84 -6.63
N LEU A 16 -22.54 -7.16 -6.78
CA LEU A 16 -21.30 -7.94 -6.86
C LEU A 16 -20.45 -7.60 -8.10
N LEU A 17 -21.09 -7.38 -9.25
CA LEU A 17 -20.41 -6.98 -10.49
C LEU A 17 -19.85 -5.55 -10.44
N LEU A 18 -20.48 -4.65 -9.68
CA LEU A 18 -19.96 -3.29 -9.47
C LEU A 18 -18.75 -3.28 -8.51
N LEU A 19 -18.71 -4.20 -7.54
CA LEU A 19 -17.61 -4.31 -6.58
C LEU A 19 -16.31 -4.89 -7.19
N SER A 20 -16.40 -5.74 -8.21
CA SER A 20 -15.20 -6.30 -8.86
C SER A 20 -14.40 -5.28 -9.69
N SER A 21 -15.05 -4.19 -10.14
CA SER A 21 -14.41 -3.13 -10.92
C SER A 21 -13.32 -2.36 -10.17
N CYS A 22 -13.26 -2.45 -8.85
CA CYS A 22 -12.28 -1.76 -8.01
C CYS A 22 -10.99 -2.56 -7.75
N ALA A 23 -10.89 -3.82 -8.21
CA ALA A 23 -9.79 -4.72 -7.87
C ALA A 23 -8.61 -4.71 -8.86
N GLY A 24 -8.72 -4.01 -10.00
CA GLY A 24 -7.70 -3.96 -11.04
C GLY A 24 -6.61 -2.91 -10.78
N LYS A 25 -5.66 -3.18 -9.88
CA LYS A 25 -4.43 -2.36 -9.78
C LYS A 25 -3.48 -2.78 -10.91
N GLU A 26 -3.64 -2.17 -12.09
CA GLU A 26 -2.75 -2.43 -13.24
C GLU A 26 -1.28 -2.17 -12.87
N MET A 27 -0.52 -3.26 -12.70
CA MET A 27 0.93 -3.19 -12.69
C MET A 27 1.40 -2.92 -14.10
N MET A 28 1.97 -1.73 -14.32
CA MET A 28 2.55 -1.36 -15.61
C MET A 28 3.69 -2.32 -15.96
N LYS A 29 3.74 -2.76 -17.22
CA LYS A 29 4.86 -3.55 -17.71
C LYS A 29 6.14 -2.72 -17.68
N TYR A 30 7.24 -3.38 -17.31
CA TYR A 30 8.58 -2.79 -17.20
C TYR A 30 9.08 -2.17 -18.53
N GLU A 31 8.46 -2.55 -19.65
CA GLU A 31 8.76 -2.12 -21.02
C GLU A 31 8.43 -0.63 -21.31
N GLU A 32 7.75 0.10 -20.40
CA GLU A 32 7.35 1.52 -20.59
C GLU A 32 8.25 2.58 -19.89
N MET A 33 9.55 2.37 -19.72
CA MET A 33 10.39 3.29 -18.91
C MET A 33 11.60 3.88 -19.65
N PRO A 34 11.51 5.14 -20.13
CA PRO A 34 12.65 5.96 -20.53
C PRO A 34 12.79 7.23 -19.65
N GLY A 35 12.30 7.17 -18.41
CA GLY A 35 12.14 8.32 -17.51
C GLY A 35 10.82 9.08 -17.68
N GLY A 36 10.49 9.90 -16.68
CA GLY A 36 9.31 10.78 -16.70
C GLY A 36 8.58 10.84 -15.36
N ARG A 37 7.80 11.90 -15.14
CA ARG A 37 6.98 12.07 -13.92
C ARG A 37 5.53 11.65 -14.19
N ARG A 38 5.02 10.72 -13.39
CA ARG A 38 3.62 10.27 -13.41
C ARG A 38 2.93 10.78 -12.13
N ASP A 39 1.79 11.45 -12.29
CA ASP A 39 0.96 11.99 -11.19
C ASP A 39 -0.41 11.31 -11.24
N ARG A 40 -0.75 10.59 -10.18
CA ARG A 40 -2.01 9.86 -9.98
C ARG A 40 -2.78 10.41 -8.78
N THR A 41 -2.48 11.65 -8.38
CA THR A 41 -3.06 12.29 -7.20
C THR A 41 -4.59 12.35 -7.27
N ARG A 42 -5.23 11.84 -6.24
CA ARG A 42 -6.66 11.94 -5.96
C ARG A 42 -6.93 13.05 -4.96
N GLU A 43 -7.23 14.24 -5.50
CA GLU A 43 -7.61 15.39 -4.68
C GLU A 43 -8.90 15.11 -3.87
N ASP A 44 -9.81 14.29 -4.41
CA ASP A 44 -11.06 13.86 -3.79
C ASP A 44 -10.90 12.85 -2.65
N ALA A 45 -9.72 12.25 -2.45
CA ALA A 45 -9.51 11.26 -1.40
C ALA A 45 -9.71 11.87 0.00
N PRO A 46 -10.39 11.19 0.95
CA PRO A 46 -10.65 11.73 2.28
C PRO A 46 -9.38 12.19 3.00
N LYS A 47 -9.38 13.43 3.48
CA LYS A 47 -8.22 14.06 4.16
C LYS A 47 -8.32 13.98 5.69
N THR A 48 -9.33 13.29 6.21
CA THR A 48 -9.63 13.13 7.64
C THR A 48 -9.89 11.65 7.95
N VAL A 49 -9.53 11.23 9.17
CA VAL A 49 -9.72 9.86 9.66
C VAL A 49 -10.84 9.86 10.71
N GLU A 50 -12.00 9.32 10.33
CA GLU A 50 -13.19 9.22 11.19
C GLU A 50 -13.04 8.10 12.24
N SER A 51 -12.71 6.88 11.81
CA SER A 51 -12.44 5.76 12.73
C SER A 51 -11.07 5.89 13.36
N LYS A 52 -11.01 5.86 14.70
CA LYS A 52 -9.75 5.86 15.47
C LYS A 52 -9.27 4.45 15.82
N ASP A 53 -10.05 3.44 15.48
CA ASP A 53 -9.67 2.04 15.65
C ASP A 53 -8.92 1.53 14.42
N ILE A 54 -7.60 1.41 14.56
CA ILE A 54 -6.75 0.76 13.57
C ILE A 54 -6.98 -0.75 13.65
N GLU A 55 -7.44 -1.34 12.55
CA GLU A 55 -7.51 -2.79 12.34
C GLU A 55 -6.25 -3.33 11.65
N ARG A 56 -5.71 -2.57 10.69
CA ARG A 56 -4.44 -2.85 10.01
C ARG A 56 -3.72 -1.55 9.70
N PHE A 57 -2.41 -1.57 9.84
CA PHE A 57 -1.49 -0.56 9.34
C PHE A 57 -0.35 -1.25 8.57
N GLU A 58 0.12 -0.60 7.52
CA GLU A 58 1.20 -1.09 6.68
C GLU A 58 2.02 0.09 6.17
N CYS A 59 3.34 -0.01 6.26
CA CYS A 59 4.27 1.01 5.85
C CYS A 59 5.53 0.35 5.29
N GLU A 60 6.09 0.92 4.23
CA GLU A 60 7.33 0.46 3.61
C GLU A 60 8.32 1.63 3.54
N PHE A 61 9.56 1.38 3.91
CA PHE A 61 10.66 2.32 3.83
C PHE A 61 11.68 1.79 2.82
N THR A 62 11.86 2.52 1.72
CA THR A 62 12.97 2.29 0.78
C THR A 62 14.22 3.00 1.30
N TYR A 63 15.30 2.26 1.56
CA TYR A 63 16.60 2.85 1.85
C TYR A 63 17.28 3.21 0.53
N GLY A 64 17.32 4.51 0.20
CA GLY A 64 17.70 5.03 -1.12
C GLY A 64 19.16 4.86 -1.55
N LYS A 65 19.93 3.97 -0.90
CA LYS A 65 21.30 3.64 -1.30
C LYS A 65 21.31 2.29 -2.00
N ARG A 66 21.30 2.31 -3.34
CA ARG A 66 21.60 1.11 -4.16
C ARG A 66 23.03 0.67 -3.89
N ASP A 67 23.23 -0.58 -3.51
CA ASP A 67 24.55 -1.20 -3.42
C ASP A 67 24.74 -2.29 -4.50
N ARG A 68 25.52 -3.34 -4.22
CA ARG A 68 25.74 -4.44 -5.17
C ARG A 68 24.57 -5.43 -5.23
N GLU A 69 23.75 -5.50 -4.18
CA GLU A 69 22.70 -6.51 -4.01
C GLU A 69 21.31 -5.92 -4.34
N GLY A 70 21.16 -4.59 -4.26
CA GLY A 70 20.00 -3.89 -4.81
C GLY A 70 19.69 -2.60 -4.08
N TYR A 71 18.42 -2.21 -4.09
CA TYR A 71 17.85 -1.35 -3.05
C TYR A 71 17.47 -2.20 -1.83
N THR A 72 17.70 -1.68 -0.62
CA THR A 72 17.17 -2.31 0.60
C THR A 72 15.82 -1.70 0.96
N TYR A 73 14.85 -2.55 1.25
CA TYR A 73 13.51 -2.20 1.68
C TYR A 73 13.26 -2.74 3.09
N CYS A 74 12.43 -2.05 3.86
CA CYS A 74 11.94 -2.54 5.14
C CYS A 74 10.44 -2.26 5.24
N SER A 75 9.64 -3.31 5.33
CA SER A 75 8.19 -3.21 5.53
C SER A 75 7.80 -3.53 6.97
N PHE A 76 6.79 -2.81 7.44
CA PHE A 76 6.20 -2.93 8.76
C PHE A 76 4.70 -3.12 8.59
N LYS A 77 4.17 -4.23 9.10
CA LYS A 77 2.75 -4.56 9.05
C LYS A 77 2.25 -4.83 10.47
N LEU A 78 1.23 -4.10 10.90
CA LEU A 78 0.62 -4.24 12.22
C LEU A 78 -0.87 -4.54 12.05
N GLU A 79 -1.34 -5.69 12.53
CA GLU A 79 -2.73 -6.13 12.42
C GLU A 79 -3.32 -6.41 13.80
N ARG A 80 -4.56 -5.98 14.04
CA ARG A 80 -5.29 -6.24 15.27
C ARG A 80 -5.59 -7.73 15.42
N THR A 81 -5.42 -8.25 16.63
CA THR A 81 -5.79 -9.62 17.00
C THR A 81 -6.74 -9.59 18.20
N GLU A 82 -7.35 -10.73 18.53
CA GLU A 82 -8.22 -10.83 19.71
C GLU A 82 -7.48 -10.43 21.00
N ASP A 83 -6.23 -10.87 21.17
CA ASP A 83 -5.42 -10.58 22.36
C ASP A 83 -4.63 -9.25 22.30
N GLY A 84 -4.44 -8.66 21.11
CA GLY A 84 -3.57 -7.49 20.96
C GLY A 84 -3.38 -7.04 19.53
N ALA A 85 -2.14 -7.14 19.03
CA ALA A 85 -1.78 -6.95 17.64
C ALA A 85 -0.60 -7.87 17.26
N SER A 86 -0.63 -8.44 16.05
CA SER A 86 0.56 -9.05 15.42
C SER A 86 1.34 -7.96 14.69
N CYS A 87 2.65 -7.93 14.88
CA CYS A 87 3.57 -7.10 14.13
C CYS A 87 4.48 -8.00 13.30
N ARG A 88 4.48 -7.81 11.97
CA ARG A 88 5.47 -8.40 11.08
C ARG A 88 6.38 -7.31 10.52
N MET A 89 7.68 -7.57 10.57
CA MET A 89 8.71 -6.72 9.99
C MET A 89 9.55 -7.55 9.02
N THR A 90 9.65 -7.11 7.76
CA THR A 90 10.41 -7.81 6.74
C THR A 90 11.41 -6.86 6.10
N GLY A 91 12.70 -7.21 6.16
CA GLY A 91 13.77 -6.54 5.43
C GLY A 91 14.17 -7.37 4.23
N TYR A 92 14.26 -6.76 3.06
CA TYR A 92 14.60 -7.45 1.81
C TYR A 92 15.37 -6.53 0.86
N ASP A 93 16.10 -7.14 -0.07
CA ASP A 93 16.71 -6.49 -1.23
C ASP A 93 16.01 -6.95 -2.53
N ASP A 94 16.53 -6.56 -3.69
CA ASP A 94 15.94 -6.92 -4.99
C ASP A 94 16.05 -8.44 -5.31
N LEU A 95 16.80 -9.22 -4.51
CA LEU A 95 17.09 -10.64 -4.72
C LEU A 95 16.72 -11.55 -3.53
N HIS A 96 16.76 -11.05 -2.28
CA HIS A 96 16.64 -11.86 -1.07
C HIS A 96 15.82 -11.21 0.05
N ILE A 97 15.30 -12.04 0.96
CA ILE A 97 14.82 -11.61 2.28
C ILE A 97 16.02 -11.62 3.23
N VAL A 98 16.35 -10.45 3.79
CA VAL A 98 17.44 -10.24 4.76
C VAL A 98 16.98 -10.62 6.17
N PHE A 99 15.76 -10.27 6.54
CA PHE A 99 15.12 -10.72 7.77
C PHE A 99 13.60 -10.76 7.65
N ASP A 100 12.97 -11.62 8.44
CA ASP A 100 11.52 -11.69 8.60
C ASP A 100 11.21 -11.99 10.07
N LEU A 101 10.54 -11.06 10.75
CA LEU A 101 10.26 -11.10 12.19
C LEU A 101 8.76 -10.98 12.40
N ASP A 102 8.17 -11.90 13.16
CA ASP A 102 6.77 -11.82 13.64
C ASP A 102 6.77 -11.87 15.17
N PHE A 103 6.06 -10.92 15.78
CA PHE A 103 5.92 -10.86 17.23
C PHE A 103 4.60 -10.21 17.64
N GLN A 104 4.09 -10.62 18.80
CA GLN A 104 2.85 -10.08 19.37
C GLN A 104 3.13 -8.81 20.20
N LEU A 105 2.28 -7.80 20.03
CA LEU A 105 2.26 -6.56 20.78
C LEU A 105 0.95 -6.42 21.55
N ARG A 106 1.01 -5.69 22.67
CA ARG A 106 -0.19 -5.33 23.44
C ARG A 106 -1.08 -4.42 22.59
N ARG A 107 -2.41 -4.51 22.75
CA ARG A 107 -3.40 -3.65 22.07
C ARG A 107 -3.12 -2.14 22.18
N GLN A 108 -2.37 -1.70 23.19
CA GLN A 108 -1.91 -0.31 23.33
C GLN A 108 -1.05 0.17 22.15
N ALA A 109 -0.30 -0.71 21.47
CA ALA A 109 0.54 -0.34 20.33
C ALA A 109 -0.27 0.30 19.18
N LEU A 110 -1.46 -0.23 18.88
CA LEU A 110 -2.38 0.36 17.89
C LEU A 110 -2.86 1.75 18.31
N LYS A 111 -3.05 1.99 19.62
CA LYS A 111 -3.46 3.30 20.14
C LYS A 111 -2.33 4.32 20.09
N GLU A 112 -1.10 3.93 20.40
CA GLU A 112 0.06 4.82 20.25
C GLU A 112 0.31 5.14 18.77
N LEU A 113 0.18 4.15 17.87
CA LEU A 113 0.26 4.37 16.43
C LEU A 113 -0.81 5.37 15.93
N GLN A 114 -2.06 5.25 16.41
CA GLN A 114 -3.11 6.22 16.07
C GLN A 114 -2.75 7.65 16.52
N LYS A 115 -2.07 7.83 17.66
CA LYS A 115 -1.57 9.16 18.06
C LYS A 115 -0.52 9.68 17.08
N VAL A 116 0.42 8.85 16.62
CA VAL A 116 1.44 9.25 15.64
C VAL A 116 0.80 9.67 14.30
N VAL A 117 -0.25 8.96 13.86
CA VAL A 117 -1.05 9.30 12.67
C VAL A 117 -1.70 10.70 12.81
N GLU A 118 -2.15 11.05 14.01
CA GLU A 118 -2.82 12.33 14.32
C GLU A 118 -1.83 13.48 14.55
N GLU A 119 -0.77 13.24 15.32
CA GLU A 119 0.28 14.23 15.65
C GLU A 119 0.97 14.77 14.40
N HIS A 120 1.20 13.92 13.40
CA HIS A 120 1.81 14.31 12.13
C HIS A 120 0.80 14.67 11.04
N ASP A 121 -0.50 14.59 11.33
CA ASP A 121 -1.61 14.73 10.38
C ASP A 121 -1.30 13.99 9.07
N LEU A 122 -1.18 12.66 9.15
CA LEU A 122 -0.87 11.83 7.98
C LEU A 122 -2.04 11.80 6.98
N ALA A 123 -3.26 12.03 7.45
CA ALA A 123 -4.49 12.03 6.67
C ALA A 123 -4.50 13.10 5.55
N ARG A 124 -3.92 14.29 5.78
CA ARG A 124 -3.79 15.34 4.73
C ARG A 124 -2.99 14.93 3.49
N TYR A 125 -2.18 13.88 3.60
CA TYR A 125 -1.39 13.33 2.50
C TYR A 125 -2.12 12.22 1.72
N ASN A 126 -3.27 11.76 2.21
CA ASN A 126 -4.04 10.71 1.56
C ASN A 126 -4.43 11.09 0.12
N GLY A 127 -4.29 10.12 -0.79
CA GLY A 127 -4.51 10.29 -2.22
C GLY A 127 -3.37 10.98 -2.98
N ARG A 128 -2.27 11.42 -2.34
CA ARG A 128 -1.09 11.89 -3.08
C ARG A 128 -0.31 10.70 -3.63
N ASP A 129 -0.28 10.56 -4.95
CA ASP A 129 0.53 9.56 -5.67
C ASP A 129 1.28 10.28 -6.79
N ARG A 130 2.58 10.51 -6.55
CA ARG A 130 3.49 11.20 -7.46
C ARG A 130 4.80 10.44 -7.48
N PHE A 131 5.15 9.88 -8.64
CA PHE A 131 6.42 9.18 -8.81
C PHE A 131 7.15 9.65 -10.05
N THR A 132 8.47 9.49 -10.02
CA THR A 132 9.32 9.71 -11.19
C THR A 132 9.89 8.35 -11.60
N SER A 133 9.60 7.92 -12.82
CA SER A 133 10.22 6.75 -13.42
C SER A 133 11.73 6.97 -13.51
N GLY A 134 12.51 6.00 -13.04
CA GLY A 134 13.94 5.94 -13.31
C GLY A 134 14.24 5.84 -14.82
N LEU A 135 15.47 6.18 -15.19
CA LEU A 135 16.01 5.81 -16.50
C LEU A 135 16.47 4.34 -16.44
N PRO A 136 16.37 3.57 -17.54
CA PRO A 136 17.03 2.28 -17.65
C PRO A 136 18.52 2.38 -17.37
N GLU A 137 19.06 1.34 -16.75
CA GLU A 137 20.50 1.15 -16.62
C GLU A 137 21.17 1.21 -18.00
N MET A 138 22.28 1.92 -18.11
CA MET A 138 23.01 2.19 -19.37
C MET A 138 22.26 3.05 -20.42
N LEU A 139 21.10 3.65 -20.13
CA LEU A 139 20.48 4.59 -21.07
C LEU A 139 21.38 5.82 -21.27
N GLY A 140 21.87 6.01 -22.49
CA GLY A 140 22.73 7.14 -22.88
C GLY A 140 24.24 6.88 -22.77
N THR A 141 24.70 5.72 -22.30
CA THR A 141 26.15 5.42 -22.19
C THR A 141 26.83 5.12 -23.52
N SER A 142 26.08 5.01 -24.62
CA SER A 142 26.55 4.76 -25.98
C SER A 142 26.36 5.96 -26.92
N LEU A 143 26.26 7.18 -26.37
CA LEU A 143 26.15 8.44 -27.13
C LEU A 143 27.51 9.11 -27.43
N LEU A 144 28.60 8.33 -27.43
CA LEU A 144 29.97 8.73 -27.78
C LEU A 144 30.61 7.68 -28.70
#